data_AF-A0AAU9NYN0-F1
#
_entry.id   AF-A0AAU9NYN0-F1
#
_cell.length_a   1.000
_cell.length_b   1.000
_cell.length_c   1.000
_cell.angle_alpha   90.00
_cell.angle_beta   90.00
_cell.angle_gamma   90.00
#
_symmetry.space_group_name_H-M   'P 1'
#
loop_
_entity.id
_entity.type
_entity.pdbx_description
1 polymer ?
#
loop_
_entity_poly.entity_id
_entity_poly.type
_entity_poly.pdbx_seq_one_letter_code
_entity_poly.pdbx_strand_id
1 'polypeptide(L)'
;MPSNISLPNDGFVCPRPIMQGYGDAVCASISPYQQILAFGTRIGAIELYEISEHIALICYVSLHDWGYSMDDSGAVSSISWTPDSSAFAVGWKFRGVTVWSISRCRLMSTIRQIGLNSVSSQGVKQNPDGNYEPLMSGTSFM
;
A
#
# COMPACT_ATOMS: atom_id res chain seq x y z
N MET A 1 55.92 7.75 -26.28
CA MET A 1 55.05 7.55 -25.10
C MET A 1 53.64 7.96 -25.51
N PRO A 2 52.69 7.03 -25.68
CA PRO A 2 51.32 7.40 -26.00
C PRO A 2 50.54 7.73 -24.72
N SER A 3 49.82 8.84 -24.76
CA SER A 3 48.89 9.33 -23.75
C SER A 3 47.68 8.40 -23.65
N ASN A 4 47.47 7.79 -22.47
CA ASN A 4 46.24 7.08 -22.12
C ASN A 4 45.10 8.08 -21.91
N ILE A 5 44.09 8.01 -22.77
CA ILE A 5 42.82 8.72 -22.59
C ILE A 5 41.93 7.79 -21.77
N SER A 6 41.66 8.15 -20.52
CA SER A 6 40.65 7.51 -19.68
C SER A 6 39.25 7.86 -20.20
N LEU A 7 38.51 6.86 -20.67
CA LEU A 7 37.08 6.98 -20.92
C LEU A 7 36.33 7.10 -19.57
N PRO A 8 35.26 7.92 -19.48
CA PRO A 8 34.42 7.92 -18.30
C PRO A 8 33.66 6.59 -18.20
N ASN A 9 33.58 6.06 -16.98
CA ASN A 9 32.72 4.95 -16.62
C ASN A 9 31.26 5.39 -16.78
N ASP A 10 30.72 5.32 -17.99
CA ASP A 10 29.28 5.40 -18.21
C ASP A 10 28.66 4.15 -17.57
N GLY A 11 28.21 4.32 -16.34
CA GLY A 11 27.46 3.34 -15.58
C GLY A 11 26.17 3.03 -16.33
N PHE A 12 26.23 2.01 -17.19
CA PHE A 12 25.05 1.33 -17.70
C PHE A 12 24.31 0.75 -16.50
N VAL A 13 23.34 1.51 -15.99
CA VAL A 13 22.30 0.96 -15.12
C VAL A 13 21.52 0.02 -16.01
N CYS A 14 21.83 -1.28 -15.91
CA CYS A 14 20.99 -2.31 -16.52
C CYS A 14 19.56 -2.08 -16.02
N PRO A 15 18.57 -1.78 -16.90
CA PRO A 15 17.20 -1.64 -16.45
C PRO A 15 16.80 -2.95 -15.77
N ARG A 16 16.47 -2.86 -14.48
CA ARG A 16 16.02 -4.00 -13.67
C ARG A 16 14.75 -4.60 -14.29
N PRO A 17 14.48 -5.90 -14.06
CA PRO A 17 13.36 -6.60 -14.69
C PRO A 17 12.05 -5.83 -14.55
N ILE A 18 11.35 -5.69 -15.68
CA ILE A 18 9.99 -5.13 -15.74
C ILE A 18 9.14 -5.97 -14.80
N MET A 19 8.59 -5.36 -13.75
CA MET A 19 7.72 -6.05 -12.82
C MET A 19 6.49 -6.52 -13.60
N GLN A 20 6.39 -7.83 -13.80
CA GLN A 20 5.30 -8.48 -14.52
C GLN A 20 4.05 -8.55 -13.63
N GLY A 21 3.62 -7.39 -13.11
CA GLY A 21 2.30 -7.20 -12.53
C GLY A 21 1.29 -7.03 -13.66
N TYR A 22 0.11 -7.63 -13.51
CA TYR A 22 -1.03 -7.50 -14.44
C TYR A 22 -1.13 -6.05 -14.92
N GLY A 23 -1.04 -5.81 -16.24
CA GLY A 23 -0.71 -4.52 -16.88
C GLY A 23 -1.69 -3.37 -16.67
N ASP A 24 -1.90 -2.97 -15.42
CA ASP A 24 -3.03 -2.16 -14.99
C ASP A 24 -2.69 -1.24 -13.79
N ALA A 25 -1.40 -1.00 -13.56
CA ALA A 25 -0.93 -0.06 -12.54
C ALA A 25 -1.38 1.38 -12.86
N VAL A 26 -1.89 2.09 -11.85
CA VAL A 26 -2.38 3.48 -11.97
C VAL A 26 -1.67 4.47 -11.07
N CYS A 27 -1.14 4.01 -9.94
CA CYS A 27 -0.38 4.85 -9.04
C CYS A 27 0.70 4.01 -8.36
N ALA A 28 1.78 4.67 -7.92
CA ALA A 28 2.86 4.05 -7.20
C ALA A 28 3.43 5.02 -6.16
N SER A 29 4.01 4.48 -5.09
CA SER A 29 4.62 5.25 -4.02
C SER A 29 5.68 4.41 -3.30
N ILE A 30 6.83 4.99 -2.98
CA ILE A 30 7.93 4.30 -2.31
C ILE A 30 8.01 4.77 -0.86
N SER A 31 8.15 3.83 0.08
CA SER A 31 8.33 4.12 1.49
C SER A 31 9.68 4.83 1.72
N PRO A 32 9.73 5.93 2.49
CA PRO A 32 10.96 6.70 2.66
C PRO A 32 12.09 5.95 3.39
N TYR A 33 11.80 5.00 4.27
CA TYR A 33 12.82 4.30 5.06
C TYR A 33 13.01 2.81 4.74
N GLN A 34 11.96 2.09 4.33
CA GLN A 34 12.00 0.63 4.21
C GLN A 34 12.27 0.11 2.78
N GLN A 35 12.49 1.00 1.81
CA GLN A 35 12.64 0.62 0.39
C GLN A 35 11.51 -0.33 -0.08
N ILE A 36 10.27 -0.05 0.34
CA ILE A 36 9.08 -0.76 -0.11
C ILE A 36 8.40 0.06 -1.20
N LEU A 37 8.20 -0.55 -2.35
CA LEU A 37 7.36 -0.03 -3.41
C LEU A 37 5.92 -0.51 -3.19
N ALA A 38 4.99 0.43 -3.06
CA ALA A 38 3.57 0.16 -3.21
C ALA A 38 3.10 0.61 -4.59
N PHE A 39 2.33 -0.21 -5.29
CA PHE A 39 1.57 0.25 -6.45
C PHE A 39 0.14 -0.23 -6.41
N GLY A 40 -0.75 0.62 -6.92
CA GLY A 40 -2.18 0.38 -7.00
C GLY A 40 -2.63 0.13 -8.43
N THR A 41 -3.66 -0.71 -8.61
CA THR A 41 -4.19 -1.11 -9.92
C THR A 41 -5.59 -0.54 -10.20
N ARG A 42 -6.08 -0.59 -11.46
CA ARG A 42 -7.46 -0.17 -11.77
C ARG A 42 -8.50 -1.11 -11.18
N ILE A 43 -8.15 -2.37 -10.94
CA ILE A 43 -9.02 -3.37 -10.33
C ILE A 43 -9.14 -3.25 -8.80
N GLY A 44 -8.54 -2.24 -8.17
CA GLY A 44 -8.67 -2.03 -6.73
C GLY A 44 -7.80 -2.97 -5.90
N ALA A 45 -6.61 -3.27 -6.40
CA ALA A 45 -5.58 -4.02 -5.70
C ALA A 45 -4.36 -3.14 -5.41
N ILE A 46 -3.63 -3.47 -4.34
CA ILE A 46 -2.31 -2.93 -4.03
C ILE A 46 -1.35 -4.09 -3.87
N GLU A 47 -0.21 -3.97 -4.53
CA GLU A 47 0.89 -4.90 -4.36
C GLU A 47 2.07 -4.17 -3.71
N LEU A 48 2.65 -4.82 -2.71
CA LEU A 48 3.81 -4.31 -1.97
C LEU A 48 5.03 -5.14 -2.31
N TYR A 49 6.11 -4.46 -2.70
CA TYR A 49 7.36 -5.09 -3.06
C TYR A 49 8.51 -4.48 -2.28
N GLU A 50 9.37 -5.33 -1.73
CA GLU A 50 10.67 -4.90 -1.26
C GLU A 50 11.57 -4.69 -2.48
N ILE A 51 12.25 -3.54 -2.57
CA ILE A 51 13.11 -3.17 -3.71
C ILE A 51 14.57 -2.96 -3.31
N SER A 52 15.01 -3.62 -2.24
CA SER A 52 16.39 -3.59 -1.71
C SER A 52 17.39 -4.24 -2.70
N GLU A 53 17.97 -5.39 -2.38
CA GLU A 53 18.91 -6.08 -3.27
C GLU A 53 18.19 -6.75 -4.45
N HIS A 54 17.03 -7.36 -4.16
CA HIS A 54 16.13 -7.99 -5.13
C HIS A 54 14.73 -7.43 -5.01
N ILE A 55 13.97 -7.47 -6.11
CA ILE A 55 12.54 -7.13 -6.09
C ILE A 55 11.78 -8.38 -5.63
N ALA A 56 11.15 -8.30 -4.45
CA ALA A 56 10.39 -9.41 -3.86
C ALA A 56 9.00 -8.95 -3.45
N LEU A 57 7.97 -9.72 -3.81
CA LEU A 57 6.59 -9.45 -3.38
C LEU A 57 6.47 -9.73 -1.89
N ILE A 58 6.06 -8.72 -1.12
CA ILE A 58 5.79 -8.82 0.32
C ILE A 58 4.36 -9.33 0.54
N CYS A 59 3.38 -8.61 0.00
CA CYS A 59 1.97 -8.98 0.11
C CYS A 59 1.11 -8.29 -0.95
N TYR A 60 -0.10 -8.82 -1.08
CA TYR A 60 -1.20 -8.25 -1.83
C TYR A 60 -2.26 -7.76 -0.87
N VAL A 61 -2.82 -6.58 -1.14
CA VAL A 61 -3.84 -5.95 -0.31
C VAL A 61 -5.00 -5.51 -1.18
N SER A 62 -6.21 -5.89 -0.77
CA SER A 62 -7.44 -5.43 -1.41
C SER A 62 -8.56 -5.32 -0.39
N LEU A 63 -9.63 -4.62 -0.76
CA LEU A 63 -10.86 -4.60 0.06
C LEU A 63 -11.70 -5.88 -0.11
N HIS A 64 -11.28 -6.82 -0.96
CA HIS A 64 -11.99 -8.07 -1.20
C HIS A 64 -12.13 -8.92 0.04
N ASP A 65 -11.06 -9.01 0.85
CA ASP A 65 -11.06 -9.76 2.11
C ASP A 65 -12.03 -9.15 3.16
N TRP A 66 -12.49 -7.91 2.93
CA TRP A 66 -13.49 -7.21 3.74
C TRP A 66 -14.89 -7.21 3.10
N GLY A 67 -15.11 -8.01 2.05
CA GLY A 67 -16.40 -8.21 1.40
C GLY A 67 -16.74 -7.18 0.31
N TYR A 68 -15.75 -6.42 -0.19
CA TYR A 68 -15.95 -5.50 -1.29
C TYR A 68 -15.50 -6.09 -2.62
N SER A 69 -16.36 -6.06 -3.62
CA SER A 69 -15.98 -6.43 -4.98
C SER A 69 -15.09 -5.34 -5.64
N MET A 70 -14.53 -5.67 -6.80
CA MET A 70 -13.78 -4.70 -7.61
C MET A 70 -14.68 -3.54 -8.07
N ASP A 71 -15.96 -3.81 -8.34
CA ASP A 71 -16.96 -2.80 -8.69
C ASP A 71 -17.28 -1.88 -7.50
N ASP A 72 -17.18 -2.41 -6.27
CA ASP A 72 -17.39 -1.64 -5.05
C ASP A 72 -16.22 -0.71 -4.72
N SER A 73 -14.98 -1.19 -4.83
CA SER A 73 -13.77 -0.43 -4.46
C SER A 73 -13.36 0.56 -5.55
N GLY A 74 -13.40 0.11 -6.80
CA GLY A 74 -12.84 0.81 -7.95
C GLY A 74 -11.32 0.95 -7.90
N ALA A 75 -10.78 1.68 -8.87
CA ALA A 75 -9.35 1.91 -9.01
C ALA A 75 -8.71 2.56 -7.78
N VAL A 76 -7.45 2.21 -7.53
CA VAL A 76 -6.62 2.87 -6.52
C VAL A 76 -6.17 4.23 -7.05
N SER A 77 -6.68 5.32 -6.50
CA SER A 77 -6.40 6.67 -7.01
C SER A 77 -5.07 7.23 -6.53
N SER A 78 -4.63 6.87 -5.33
CA SER A 78 -3.44 7.45 -4.69
C SER A 78 -2.94 6.59 -3.54
N ILE A 79 -1.63 6.58 -3.33
CA ILE A 79 -0.97 5.92 -2.19
C ILE A 79 -0.02 6.90 -1.53
N SER A 80 -0.07 7.01 -0.20
CA SER A 80 0.82 7.87 0.57
C SER A 80 1.30 7.16 1.83
N TRP A 81 2.62 7.15 2.03
CA TRP A 81 3.26 6.51 3.17
C TRP A 81 3.28 7.43 4.39
N THR A 82 3.18 6.85 5.58
CA THR A 82 3.54 7.57 6.79
C THR A 82 5.05 7.85 6.78
N PRO A 83 5.52 8.95 7.39
CA PRO A 83 6.94 9.30 7.39
C PRO A 83 7.82 8.19 7.97
N ASP A 84 7.34 7.44 8.97
CA ASP A 84 8.04 6.32 9.60
C ASP A 84 7.95 5.00 8.82
N SER A 85 7.27 4.98 7.66
CA SER A 85 7.03 3.78 6.83
C SER A 85 6.29 2.63 7.54
N SER A 86 5.65 2.88 8.68
CA SER A 86 4.92 1.84 9.43
C SER A 86 3.53 1.55 8.84
N ALA A 87 2.97 2.54 8.14
CA ALA A 87 1.66 2.46 7.52
C ALA A 87 1.61 3.24 6.20
N PHE A 88 0.54 3.03 5.45
CA PHE A 88 0.25 3.79 4.25
C PHE A 88 -1.26 4.00 4.08
N ALA A 89 -1.64 5.16 3.57
CA ALA A 89 -2.99 5.50 3.19
C ALA A 89 -3.21 5.21 1.71
N VAL A 90 -4.39 4.69 1.39
CA VAL A 90 -4.84 4.34 0.05
C VAL A 90 -6.15 5.06 -0.23
N GLY A 91 -6.19 5.82 -1.32
CA GLY A 91 -7.41 6.40 -1.86
C GLY A 91 -8.06 5.44 -2.86
N TRP A 92 -9.35 5.22 -2.70
CA TRP A 92 -10.18 4.38 -3.55
C TRP A 92 -11.17 5.24 -4.31
N LYS A 93 -11.37 4.93 -5.59
CA LYS A 93 -12.31 5.68 -6.44
C LYS A 93 -13.73 5.74 -5.87
N PHE A 94 -14.21 4.67 -5.23
CA PHE A 94 -15.62 4.56 -4.80
C PHE A 94 -15.82 4.34 -3.29
N ARG A 95 -14.74 4.23 -2.50
CA ARG A 95 -14.82 3.87 -1.07
C ARG A 95 -14.08 4.80 -0.12
N GLY A 96 -13.61 5.95 -0.62
CA GLY A 96 -12.91 6.94 0.20
C GLY A 96 -11.48 6.51 0.46
N VAL A 97 -11.03 6.56 1.72
CA VAL A 97 -9.64 6.32 2.09
C VAL A 97 -9.53 5.19 3.09
N THR A 98 -8.50 4.36 2.98
CA THR A 98 -8.16 3.37 4.00
C THR A 98 -6.71 3.48 4.40
N VAL A 99 -6.42 3.11 5.65
CA VAL A 99 -5.05 3.08 6.19
C VAL A 99 -4.68 1.64 6.51
N TRP A 100 -3.50 1.24 6.06
CA TRP A 100 -2.98 -0.11 6.17
C TRP A 100 -1.67 -0.09 6.93
N SER A 101 -1.50 -1.04 7.85
CA SER A 101 -0.18 -1.30 8.44
C SER A 101 0.61 -2.24 7.55
N ILE A 102 1.91 -2.00 7.44
CA ILE A 102 2.84 -2.96 6.82
C ILE A 102 2.97 -4.22 7.66
N SER A 103 2.87 -4.08 8.98
CA SER A 103 2.90 -5.21 9.90
C SER A 103 1.61 -6.04 9.72
N ARG A 104 1.73 -7.15 8.98
CA ARG A 104 0.65 -8.10 8.63
C ARG A 104 -0.38 -7.61 7.62
N CYS A 105 -0.08 -6.55 6.86
CA CYS A 105 -0.96 -6.02 5.79
C CYS A 105 -2.42 -5.83 6.26
N ARG A 106 -2.59 -5.41 7.52
CA ARG A 106 -3.90 -5.33 8.17
C ARG A 106 -4.50 -3.95 7.97
N LEU A 107 -5.77 -3.94 7.56
CA LEU A 107 -6.58 -2.72 7.52
C LEU A 107 -6.69 -2.14 8.94
N MET A 108 -6.16 -0.95 9.14
CA MET A 108 -6.20 -0.25 10.43
C MET A 108 -7.46 0.61 10.56
N SER A 109 -7.84 1.33 9.50
CA SER A 109 -9.01 2.20 9.50
C SER A 109 -9.56 2.43 8.11
N THR A 110 -10.88 2.62 8.01
CA THR A 110 -11.59 3.05 6.80
C THR A 110 -12.26 4.39 7.04
N ILE A 111 -11.91 5.41 6.26
CA ILE A 111 -12.54 6.72 6.26
C ILE A 111 -13.41 6.80 5.01
N ARG A 112 -14.71 6.59 5.19
CA ARG A 112 -15.69 6.70 4.11
C ARG A 112 -15.98 8.18 3.87
N GLN A 113 -15.84 8.63 2.63
CA GLN A 113 -16.38 9.91 2.23
C GLN A 113 -17.90 9.76 2.04
N ILE A 114 -18.68 10.07 3.07
CA ILE A 114 -20.13 10.15 2.98
C ILE A 114 -20.44 11.45 2.22
N GLY A 115 -20.88 11.35 0.96
CA GLY A 115 -21.24 12.53 0.18
C GLY A 115 -21.21 12.38 -1.35
N LEU A 116 -20.67 11.29 -1.90
CA LEU A 116 -20.79 10.99 -3.33
C LEU A 116 -21.79 9.85 -3.49
N ASN A 117 -22.88 10.12 -4.21
CA ASN A 117 -24.02 9.25 -4.48
C ASN A 117 -23.62 7.82 -4.89
N SER A 118 -23.45 6.91 -3.94
CA SER A 118 -23.40 5.48 -4.20
C SER A 118 -24.68 4.85 -3.67
N VAL A 119 -25.61 4.65 -4.59
CA VAL A 119 -26.74 3.73 -4.42
C VAL A 119 -26.18 2.36 -3.99
N SER A 120 -26.91 1.71 -3.09
CA SER A 120 -26.67 0.38 -2.50
C SER A 120 -25.32 0.15 -1.81
N SER A 121 -25.14 0.70 -0.60
CA SER A 121 -24.37 -0.03 0.41
C SER A 121 -25.27 -1.12 0.99
N GLN A 122 -25.18 -2.34 0.44
CA GLN A 122 -25.62 -3.51 1.19
C GLN A 122 -24.83 -3.51 2.51
N GLY A 123 -25.55 -3.55 3.63
CA GLY A 123 -25.00 -3.31 4.95
C GLY A 123 -23.73 -4.13 5.21
N VAL A 124 -22.67 -3.44 5.61
CA VAL A 124 -21.62 -4.08 6.41
C VAL A 124 -22.35 -4.68 7.60
N LYS A 125 -22.36 -6.01 7.71
CA LYS A 125 -22.71 -6.66 8.97
C LYS A 125 -21.67 -6.22 9.98
N GLN A 126 -22.00 -5.18 10.75
CA GLN A 126 -21.26 -4.83 11.95
C GLN A 126 -21.37 -6.05 12.85
N ASN A 127 -20.24 -6.71 13.11
CA ASN A 127 -20.16 -7.68 14.19
C ASN A 127 -20.06 -6.86 15.49
N PRO A 128 -21.09 -6.86 16.36
CA PRO A 128 -21.11 -6.01 17.54
C PRO A 128 -20.44 -6.73 18.71
N ASP A 129 -19.20 -7.19 18.53
CA ASP A 129 -18.36 -7.63 19.66
C ASP A 129 -17.32 -6.55 19.93
N GLY A 130 -17.84 -5.40 20.36
CA GLY A 130 -17.06 -4.32 20.93
C GLY A 130 -16.57 -4.70 22.32
N ASN A 131 -15.38 -5.30 22.39
CA ASN A 131 -14.56 -5.31 23.59
C ASN A 131 -13.21 -4.70 23.24
N TYR A 132 -13.15 -3.37 23.27
CA TYR A 132 -11.90 -2.62 23.34
C TYR A 132 -11.65 -2.30 24.82
N GLU A 133 -10.97 -3.21 25.54
CA GLU A 133 -10.40 -2.88 26.84
C GLU A 133 -9.04 -2.18 26.61
N PRO A 134 -8.87 -0.92 27.04
CA PRO A 134 -7.58 -0.23 26.95
C PRO A 134 -6.66 -0.74 28.06
N LEU A 135 -5.73 -1.64 27.73
CA LEU A 135 -4.67 -2.05 28.64
C LEU A 135 -3.58 -0.98 28.69
N MET A 136 -3.80 0.04 29.54
CA MET A 136 -2.77 0.96 30.02
C MET A 136 -2.89 1.11 31.53
N SER A 137 -2.03 0.37 32.25
CA SER A 137 -1.41 0.76 33.52
C SER A 137 -0.23 -0.21 33.70
N GLY A 138 1.04 0.17 33.76
CA GLY A 138 1.63 1.38 34.31
C GLY A 138 2.28 1.04 35.65
N THR A 139 3.62 0.85 35.65
CA THR A 139 4.58 0.88 36.80
C THR A 139 4.45 -0.26 37.83
N SER A 140 5.44 -0.71 38.61
CA SER A 140 6.73 -0.19 39.07
C SER A 140 7.62 -1.36 39.55
N PHE A 141 8.93 -1.12 39.58
CA PHE A 141 9.97 -1.87 40.29
C PHE A 141 9.59 -2.27 41.72
N MET A 142 9.79 -3.54 42.10
CA MET A 142 10.87 -4.03 42.98
C MET A 142 10.82 -5.56 43.06
#